data_AF-A0AAD7LQG4-F1
#
_entry.id   AF-A0AAD7LQG4-F1
#
_cell.length_a   1.000
_cell.length_b   1.000
_cell.length_c   1.000
_cell.angle_alpha   90.00
_cell.angle_beta   90.00
_cell.angle_gamma   90.00
#
_symmetry.space_group_name_H-M   'P 1'
#
loop_
_entity.id
_entity.type
_entity.pdbx_description
1 polymer ?
#
loop_
_entity_poly.entity_id
_entity_poly.type
_entity_poly.pdbx_seq_one_letter_code
_entity_poly.pdbx_strand_id
1 'polypeptide(L)'
;MGGGLQRQYSRVLMRKHRARQAAESTLLRLKKEAIEALPEHLKAAALVPDLTPFPVNRFMATLTPPIEGYIEKINEATKKSSSMEKLR
;
A
#
# COMPACT_ATOMS: atom_id res chain seq x y z
N MET A 1 34.80 17.78 15.86
CA MET A 1 33.90 18.14 14.73
C MET A 1 32.99 16.96 14.40
N GLY A 2 31.81 16.80 15.03
CA GLY A 2 31.03 15.56 14.83
C GLY A 2 29.56 15.53 15.27
N GLY A 3 28.86 16.67 15.40
CA GLY A 3 27.47 16.70 15.90
C GLY A 3 26.43 17.37 14.99
N GLY A 4 26.85 17.95 13.86
CA GLY A 4 25.97 18.71 12.97
C GLY A 4 25.02 17.82 12.17
N LEU A 5 25.56 16.78 11.54
CA LEU A 5 24.79 15.92 10.62
C LEU A 5 23.63 15.20 11.34
N GLN A 6 23.88 14.64 12.52
CA GLN A 6 22.87 13.91 13.28
C GLN A 6 21.70 14.82 13.71
N ARG A 7 22.00 16.04 14.18
CA ARG A 7 20.97 17.02 14.55
C ARG A 7 20.15 17.46 13.34
N GLN A 8 20.79 17.68 12.20
CA GLN A 8 20.09 18.04 10.97
C GLN A 8 19.21 16.89 10.45
N TYR A 9 19.71 15.65 10.48
CA TYR A 9 18.94 14.47 10.13
C TYR A 9 17.71 14.30 11.02
N SER A 10 17.87 14.44 12.35
CA SER A 10 16.76 14.41 13.30
C SER A 10 15.71 15.48 12.99
N ARG A 11 16.13 16.71 12.68
CA ARG A 11 15.20 17.79 12.27
C ARG A 11 14.42 17.45 11.01
N VAL A 12 15.08 16.87 10.00
CA VAL A 12 14.42 16.44 8.75
C VAL A 12 13.40 15.34 9.01
N LEU A 13 13.74 14.35 9.84
CA LEU A 13 12.80 13.29 10.23
C LEU A 13 11.56 13.85 10.93
N MET A 14 11.73 14.78 11.87
CA MET A 14 10.60 15.41 12.57
C MET A 14 9.73 16.23 11.61
N ARG A 15 10.34 16.92 10.64
CA ARG A 15 9.58 17.62 9.59
C ARG A 15 8.77 16.65 8.73
N LYS A 16 9.37 15.54 8.28
CA LYS A 16 8.68 14.50 7.50
C LYS A 16 7.53 13.87 8.28
N HIS A 17 7.74 13.59 9.57
CA HIS A 17 6.71 13.03 10.43
C HIS A 17 5.51 13.99 10.57
N ARG A 18 5.76 15.26 10.87
CA ARG A 18 4.68 16.26 10.97
C ARG A 18 3.93 16.45 9.65
N ALA A 19 4.64 16.46 8.52
CA ALA A 19 4.01 16.55 7.20
C ALA A 19 3.09 15.35 6.94
N ARG A 20 3.52 14.14 7.29
CA ARG A 20 2.71 12.93 7.20
C ARG A 20 1.46 13.00 8.10
N GLN A 21 1.63 13.41 9.36
CA GLN A 21 0.51 13.57 10.31
C GLN A 21 -0.53 14.59 9.83
N ALA A 22 -0.08 15.73 9.29
CA ALA A 22 -0.96 16.74 8.72
C ALA A 22 -1.72 16.20 7.48
N ALA A 23 -1.05 15.45 6.61
CA ALA A 23 -1.68 14.83 5.45
C ALA A 23 -2.72 13.76 5.86
N GLU A 24 -2.37 12.88 6.80
CA GLU A 24 -3.26 11.81 7.29
C GLU A 24 -4.50 12.39 8.01
N SER A 25 -4.31 13.40 8.86
CA SER A 25 -5.44 14.07 9.53
C SER A 25 -6.34 14.82 8.55
N THR A 26 -5.78 15.47 7.53
CA THR A 26 -6.55 16.12 6.47
C THR A 26 -7.35 15.10 5.67
N LEU A 27 -6.72 13.99 5.28
CA LEU A 27 -7.38 12.90 4.55
C LEU A 27 -8.53 12.30 5.36
N LEU A 28 -8.35 12.10 6.66
CA LEU A 28 -9.40 11.61 7.55
C LEU A 28 -10.58 12.58 7.65
N ARG A 29 -10.31 13.88 7.79
CA ARG A 29 -11.35 14.92 7.82
C ARG A 29 -12.16 14.93 6.53
N LEU A 30 -11.47 14.99 5.38
CA LEU A 30 -12.12 15.00 4.07
C LEU A 30 -12.90 13.71 3.81
N LYS A 31 -12.40 12.55 4.26
CA LYS A 31 -13.14 11.28 4.16
C LYS A 31 -14.47 11.34 4.92
N LYS A 32 -14.50 11.92 6.13
CA LYS A 32 -15.74 12.06 6.90
C LYS A 32 -16.72 13.01 6.21
N GLU A 33 -16.25 14.17 5.74
CA GLU A 33 -17.06 15.13 4.99
C GLU A 33 -17.64 14.51 3.72
N ALA A 34 -16.85 13.70 3.01
CA ALA A 34 -17.30 13.00 1.82
C ALA A 34 -18.40 11.96 2.14
N ILE A 35 -18.30 11.23 3.25
CA ILE A 35 -19.34 10.28 3.69
C ILE A 35 -20.64 11.02 4.05
N GLU A 36 -20.54 12.17 4.73
CA GLU A 36 -21.70 12.99 5.09
C GLU A 36 -22.41 13.59 3.86
N ALA A 37 -21.67 13.88 2.79
CA ALA A 37 -22.23 14.39 1.55
C ALA A 37 -22.96 13.32 0.70
N LEU A 38 -22.89 12.03 1.08
CA LEU A 38 -23.58 10.96 0.35
C LEU A 38 -25.08 10.91 0.66
N PRO A 39 -25.90 10.40 -0.27
CA PRO A 39 -27.29 10.02 0.01
C PRO A 39 -27.39 8.95 1.10
N GLU A 40 -28.47 8.99 1.90
CA GLU A 40 -28.66 8.16 3.10
C GLU A 40 -28.42 6.65 2.89
N HIS A 41 -28.88 6.11 1.77
CA HIS A 41 -28.73 4.68 1.44
C HIS A 41 -27.26 4.28 1.17
N LEU A 42 -26.44 5.17 0.62
CA LEU A 42 -25.01 4.93 0.40
C LEU A 42 -24.19 5.20 1.65
N LYS A 43 -24.62 6.16 2.48
CA LYS A 43 -23.99 6.48 3.76
C LYS A 43 -23.97 5.26 4.70
N ALA A 44 -25.10 4.55 4.79
CA ALA A 44 -25.20 3.32 5.58
C ALA A 44 -24.19 2.24 5.13
N ALA A 45 -24.01 2.06 3.82
CA ALA A 45 -23.03 1.11 3.27
C ALA A 45 -21.58 1.57 3.50
N ALA A 46 -21.30 2.87 3.38
CA ALA A 46 -19.95 3.43 3.53
C ALA A 46 -19.43 3.44 4.98
N LEU A 47 -20.31 3.35 5.98
CA LEU A 47 -19.94 3.29 7.39
C LEU A 47 -19.47 1.90 7.84
N VAL A 48 -19.76 0.86 7.06
CA VAL A 48 -19.31 -0.51 7.36
C VAL A 48 -17.81 -0.63 7.09
N PRO A 49 -16.99 -1.08 8.06
CA PRO A 49 -15.57 -1.32 7.82
C PRO A 49 -15.35 -2.40 6.76
N ASP A 50 -14.55 -2.09 5.75
CA ASP A 50 -14.12 -3.06 4.75
C ASP A 50 -13.05 -3.99 5.34
N LEU A 51 -13.37 -5.29 5.40
CA LEU A 51 -12.48 -6.35 5.89
C LEU A 51 -11.81 -7.13 4.76
N THR A 52 -11.94 -6.68 3.50
CA THR A 52 -11.24 -7.33 2.39
C THR A 52 -9.72 -7.24 2.58
N PRO A 53 -8.99 -8.36 2.42
CA PRO A 53 -7.55 -8.35 2.54
C PRO A 53 -6.92 -7.53 1.42
N PHE A 54 -5.73 -6.98 1.68
CA PHE A 54 -5.00 -6.27 0.64
C PHE A 54 -4.65 -7.21 -0.53
N PRO A 55 -4.62 -6.70 -1.78
CA PRO A 55 -4.30 -7.52 -2.94
C PRO A 55 -2.92 -8.17 -2.82
N VAL A 56 -2.84 -9.46 -3.12
CA VAL A 56 -1.59 -10.25 -3.07
C VAL A 56 -0.51 -9.68 -4.01
N ASN A 57 -0.93 -9.02 -5.09
CA ASN A 57 -0.03 -8.40 -6.08
C ASN A 57 0.49 -7.02 -5.65
N ARG A 58 0.27 -6.57 -4.41
CA ARG A 58 0.82 -5.33 -3.89
C ARG A 58 2.30 -5.54 -3.49
N PHE A 59 3.18 -5.52 -4.49
CA PHE A 59 4.62 -5.68 -4.28
C PHE A 59 5.25 -4.41 -3.70
N MET A 60 6.29 -4.59 -2.89
CA MET A 60 7.17 -3.49 -2.50
C MET A 60 7.92 -2.99 -3.73
N ALA A 61 8.12 -1.67 -3.82
CA ALA A 61 8.96 -1.09 -4.85
C ALA A 61 10.38 -1.65 -4.74
N THR A 62 10.84 -2.31 -5.80
CA THR A 62 12.21 -2.79 -5.96
C THR A 62 13.10 -1.67 -6.52
N LEU A 63 14.42 -1.77 -6.29
CA LEU A 63 15.38 -0.77 -6.79
C LEU A 63 15.40 -0.70 -8.33
N THR A 64 15.21 -1.85 -8.98
CA THR A 64 15.03 -1.98 -10.42
C THR A 64 13.61 -2.48 -10.68
N PRO A 65 12.86 -1.87 -11.61
CA PRO A 65 11.57 -2.40 -11.99
C PRO A 65 11.74 -3.82 -12.54
N PRO A 66 10.84 -4.76 -12.19
CA PRO A 66 10.93 -6.13 -12.67
C PRO A 66 10.74 -6.19 -14.18
N ILE A 67 11.31 -7.22 -14.82
CA ILE A 67 11.09 -7.50 -16.23
C ILE A 67 9.62 -7.89 -16.43
N GLU A 68 8.94 -7.23 -17.36
CA GLU A 68 7.54 -7.47 -17.68
C GLU A 68 7.31 -8.95 -18.08
N GLY A 69 6.22 -9.53 -17.58
CA GLY A 69 5.82 -10.91 -17.86
C GLY A 69 6.73 -12.00 -17.27
N TYR A 70 7.79 -11.67 -16.52
CA TYR A 70 8.69 -12.69 -15.96
C TYR A 70 7.99 -13.58 -14.92
N ILE A 71 7.22 -12.99 -14.01
CA ILE A 71 6.46 -13.72 -12.97
C ILE A 71 5.39 -14.61 -13.62
N GLU A 72 4.74 -14.14 -14.68
CA GLU A 72 3.73 -14.91 -15.43
C GLU A 72 4.35 -16.16 -16.06
N LYS A 73 5.52 -16.01 -16.69
CA LYS A 73 6.28 -17.14 -17.28
C LYS A 73 6.68 -18.18 -16.23
N ILE A 74 7.14 -17.74 -15.06
CA ILE A 74 7.47 -18.65 -13.95
C ILE A 74 6.22 -19.39 -13.49
N ASN A 75 5.12 -18.67 -13.23
CA ASN A 75 3.88 -19.27 -12.77
C ASN A 75 3.33 -20.30 -13.78
N GLU A 76 3.43 -20.02 -15.07
CA GLU A 76 3.05 -20.97 -16.12
C GLU A 76 3.94 -22.22 -16.12
N ALA A 77 5.26 -22.05 -15.99
CA ALA A 77 6.21 -23.17 -15.90
C ALA A 77 5.96 -24.04 -14.66
N THR A 78 5.73 -23.43 -13.49
CA THR A 78 5.42 -24.14 -12.24
C THR A 78 4.09 -24.89 -12.33
N LYS A 79 3.06 -24.31 -12.97
CA LYS A 79 1.80 -25.02 -13.23
C LYS A 79 2.04 -26.26 -14.08
N LYS A 80 2.80 -26.13 -15.19
CA LYS A 80 3.14 -27.26 -16.08
C LYS A 80 3.93 -28.37 -15.37
N SER A 81 4.86 -28.03 -14.48
CA SER A 81 5.62 -29.04 -13.73
C SER A 81 4.75 -29.75 -12.68
N SER A 82 3.90 -29.01 -11.96
CA SER A 82 3.00 -29.61 -10.95
C SER A 82 1.95 -30.56 -11.54
N SER A 83 1.50 -30.33 -12.78
CA SER A 83 0.61 -31.25 -13.50
C SER A 83 1.32 -32.53 -13.94
N MET A 84 2.63 -32.46 -14.24
CA MET A 84 3.43 -33.64 -14.60
C MET A 84 3.74 -34.52 -13.39
N GLU A 85 3.92 -33.93 -12.20
CA GLU A 85 4.21 -34.66 -10.97
C GLU A 85 2.98 -35.43 -10.43
N LYS A 86 1.76 -34.89 -10.61
CA LYS A 86 0.50 -35.58 -10.25
C LYS A 86 0.11 -36.74 -11.18
N LEU A 87 0.80 -36.90 -12.31
CA LEU A 87 0.56 -37.98 -13.27
C LEU A 87 1.52 -39.18 -13.09
N ARG A 88 2.46 -39.10 -12.15
CA ARG A 88 3.33 -40.20 -11.71
C ARG A 88 2.76 -40.87 -10.47
#